data_AF-A0A3S3ZZE9-F1
#
_entry.id   AF-A0A3S3ZZE9-F1
#
_cell.length_a   1.000
_cell.length_b   1.000
_cell.length_c   1.000
_cell.angle_alpha   90.00
_cell.angle_beta   90.00
_cell.angle_gamma   90.00
#
_symmetry.space_group_name_H-M   'P 1'
#
loop_
_entity.id
_entity.type
_entity.pdbx_description
1 polymer ?
#
loop_
_entity_poly.entity_id
_entity_poly.type
_entity_poly.pdbx_seq_one_letter_code
_entity_poly.pdbx_strand_id
1 'polypeptide(L)'
;MNSLLGALAWLGDPVNWTGERGIPVRLLEHLGITSAAVLVAAVIAVSLGLYIGHTGRLSFLVVSTTGALRALPTLGLLVLFALWLGVGIGPVILVLVILAIPPLLAGAYAGVESVDRGTIDAARAMGMTEWQILTRVEIPLGLPIIVGGLRSAVLQVVATATIAAYLPIGGLGRYIFDYLPLRRFEPVFAGAILVTLLALVLEGVFAALQRLTVPKGVRILQGSPAARGGSGRARVELASGSPAATAHAQGASGPPQRRSDSVSAENSTSLPTQ
;
A
#
# COMPACT_ATOMS: atom_id res chain seq x y z
N MET A 1 16.53 32.80 3.11
CA MET A 1 17.44 32.01 2.25
C MET A 1 16.73 30.71 1.89
N ASN A 2 16.84 30.23 0.65
CA ASN A 2 16.08 29.08 0.16
C ASN A 2 16.53 27.80 0.90
N SER A 3 15.70 27.26 1.81
CA SER A 3 16.04 26.09 2.65
C SER A 3 16.45 24.86 1.84
N LEU A 4 15.94 24.74 0.60
CA LEU A 4 16.33 23.69 -0.34
C LEU A 4 17.77 23.83 -0.82
N LEU A 5 18.23 25.06 -1.14
CA LEU A 5 19.64 25.29 -1.49
C LEU A 5 20.56 25.05 -0.29
N GLY A 6 20.11 25.41 0.91
CA GLY A 6 20.81 25.10 2.16
C GLY A 6 20.96 23.58 2.38
N ALA A 7 19.92 22.80 2.08
CA ALA A 7 19.98 21.34 2.16
C ALA A 7 20.96 20.73 1.17
N LEU A 8 21.00 21.23 -0.08
CA LEU A 8 21.96 20.78 -1.09
C LEU A 8 23.40 21.14 -0.69
N ALA A 9 23.61 22.33 -0.13
CA ALA A 9 24.92 22.72 0.40
C ALA A 9 25.35 21.82 1.58
N TRP A 10 24.41 21.49 2.48
CA TRP A 10 24.67 20.56 3.59
C TRP A 10 25.04 19.17 3.08
N LEU A 11 24.33 18.66 2.06
CA LEU A 11 24.68 17.38 1.42
C LEU A 11 26.04 17.42 0.71
N GLY A 12 26.50 18.59 0.27
CA GLY A 12 27.81 18.77 -0.37
C GLY A 12 28.99 18.87 0.62
N ASP A 13 28.71 19.07 1.91
CA ASP A 13 29.75 19.23 2.93
C ASP A 13 30.35 17.86 3.33
N PRO A 14 31.66 17.62 3.12
CA PRO A 14 32.33 16.36 3.44
C PRO A 14 32.20 15.93 4.91
N VAL A 15 31.99 16.88 5.84
CA VAL A 15 31.80 16.58 7.27
C VAL A 15 30.57 15.70 7.48
N ASN A 16 29.51 15.86 6.67
CA ASN A 16 28.28 15.09 6.81
C ASN A 16 28.38 13.66 6.24
N TRP A 17 29.48 13.33 5.55
CA TRP A 17 29.71 12.00 4.97
C TRP A 17 30.61 11.11 5.82
N THR A 18 31.23 11.66 6.86
CA THR A 18 32.22 10.96 7.69
C THR A 18 31.78 10.85 9.15
N GLY A 19 32.36 9.89 9.87
CA GLY A 19 32.08 9.65 11.29
C GLY A 19 30.78 8.90 11.57
N GLU A 20 30.50 8.70 12.86
CA GLU A 20 29.35 7.90 13.35
C GLU A 20 27.98 8.52 13.02
N ARG A 21 27.94 9.82 12.74
CA ARG A 21 26.72 10.53 12.33
C ARG A 21 26.67 10.79 10.82
N GLY A 22 27.60 10.23 10.06
CA GLY A 22 27.68 10.41 8.62
C GLY A 22 26.53 9.73 7.88
N ILE A 23 26.22 10.24 6.68
CA ILE A 23 25.11 9.76 5.85
C ILE A 23 25.19 8.24 5.58
N PRO A 24 26.35 7.65 5.25
CA PRO A 24 26.44 6.21 5.00
C PRO A 24 26.09 5.36 6.23
N VAL A 25 26.52 5.79 7.42
CA VAL A 25 26.22 5.07 8.67
C VAL A 25 24.73 5.15 8.97
N ARG A 26 24.12 6.34 8.88
CA ARG A 26 22.68 6.52 9.09
C ARG A 26 21.84 5.76 8.06
N LEU A 27 22.30 5.68 6.81
CA LEU A 27 21.66 4.88 5.77
C LEU A 27 21.69 3.39 6.12
N LEU A 28 22.84 2.88 6.56
CA LEU A 28 23.00 1.48 6.96
C LEU A 28 22.17 1.13 8.19
N GLU A 29 22.11 2.00 9.20
CA GLU A 29 21.22 1.83 10.35
C GLU A 29 19.75 1.76 9.91
N HIS A 30 19.33 2.66 9.01
CA HIS A 30 17.95 2.69 8.51
C HIS A 30 17.58 1.41 7.76
N LEU A 31 18.47 0.93 6.90
CA LEU A 31 18.34 -0.35 6.20
C LEU A 31 18.40 -1.54 7.15
N GLY A 32 19.26 -1.51 8.17
CA GLY A 32 19.38 -2.54 9.20
C GLY A 32 18.11 -2.71 10.00
N ILE A 33 17.55 -1.60 10.50
CA ILE A 33 16.28 -1.60 11.25
C ILE A 33 15.13 -2.08 10.37
N THR A 34 15.03 -1.56 9.14
CA THR A 34 13.99 -1.93 8.19
C THR A 34 14.05 -3.41 7.84
N SER A 35 15.23 -3.91 7.48
CA SER A 35 15.41 -5.30 7.05
C SER A 35 15.16 -6.28 8.20
N ALA A 36 15.66 -5.99 9.41
CA ALA A 36 15.36 -6.80 10.59
C ALA A 36 13.86 -6.91 10.86
N ALA A 37 13.14 -5.77 10.86
CA ALA A 37 11.70 -5.77 11.10
C ALA A 37 10.92 -6.52 10.00
N VAL A 38 11.25 -6.28 8.74
CA VAL A 38 10.58 -6.94 7.61
C VAL A 38 10.85 -8.44 7.60
N LEU A 39 12.07 -8.89 7.92
CA LEU A 39 12.40 -10.32 7.96
C LEU A 39 11.59 -11.05 9.03
N VAL A 40 11.54 -10.51 10.25
CA VAL A 40 10.75 -11.10 11.35
C VAL A 40 9.27 -11.11 10.98
N ALA A 41 8.74 -9.99 10.46
CA ALA A 41 7.36 -9.92 10.02
C ALA A 41 7.07 -10.89 8.87
N ALA A 42 7.98 -11.08 7.92
CA ALA A 42 7.81 -11.96 6.78
C ALA A 42 7.73 -13.42 7.22
N VAL A 43 8.58 -13.87 8.15
CA VAL A 43 8.51 -15.23 8.69
C VAL A 43 7.12 -15.51 9.29
N ILE A 44 6.55 -14.55 10.01
CA ILE A 44 5.24 -14.70 10.65
C ILE A 44 4.10 -14.59 9.62
N ALA A 45 4.06 -13.47 8.90
CA ALA A 45 2.95 -13.10 8.04
C ALA A 45 2.89 -13.88 6.74
N VAL A 46 4.04 -14.21 6.13
CA VAL A 46 4.06 -15.02 4.89
C VAL A 46 3.67 -16.45 5.22
N SER A 47 4.23 -17.06 6.28
CA SER A 47 3.84 -18.42 6.67
C SER A 47 2.35 -18.53 6.96
N LEU A 48 1.80 -17.58 7.72
CA LEU A 48 0.37 -17.55 8.02
C LEU A 48 -0.48 -17.26 6.78
N GLY A 49 -0.05 -16.34 5.91
CA GLY A 49 -0.77 -15.97 4.69
C GLY A 49 -0.81 -17.09 3.66
N LEU A 50 0.29 -17.82 3.49
CA LEU A 50 0.36 -19.01 2.63
C LEU A 50 -0.56 -20.11 3.16
N TYR A 51 -0.54 -20.38 4.47
CA TYR A 51 -1.40 -21.38 5.10
C TYR A 51 -2.90 -21.05 4.92
N ILE A 52 -3.28 -19.80 5.19
CA ILE A 52 -4.67 -19.34 5.08
C ILE A 52 -5.12 -19.34 3.61
N GLY A 53 -4.26 -18.86 2.70
CA GLY A 53 -4.55 -18.84 1.26
C GLY A 53 -4.78 -20.24 0.71
N HIS A 54 -3.91 -21.18 1.05
CA HIS A 54 -4.01 -22.56 0.58
C HIS A 54 -5.25 -23.28 1.11
N THR A 55 -5.54 -23.11 2.41
CA THR A 55 -6.68 -23.81 3.03
C THR A 55 -8.02 -23.15 2.70
N GLY A 56 -8.03 -21.89 2.27
CA GLY A 56 -9.23 -21.06 2.10
C GLY A 56 -10.02 -20.81 3.39
N ARG A 57 -9.52 -21.32 4.53
CA ARG A 57 -10.12 -21.16 5.86
C ARG A 57 -9.60 -19.89 6.50
N LEU A 58 -10.43 -19.19 7.26
CA LEU A 58 -10.06 -17.97 8.00
C LEU A 58 -9.74 -16.76 7.09
N SER A 59 -10.20 -16.73 5.85
CA SER A 59 -10.05 -15.57 4.95
C SER A 59 -10.62 -14.27 5.57
N PHE A 60 -11.76 -14.36 6.27
CA PHE A 60 -12.32 -13.26 7.05
C PHE A 60 -11.36 -12.73 8.13
N LEU A 61 -10.57 -13.62 8.75
CA LEU A 61 -9.61 -13.24 9.78
C LEU A 61 -8.45 -12.44 9.19
N VAL A 62 -8.02 -12.73 7.96
CA VAL A 62 -6.99 -11.93 7.27
C VAL A 62 -7.49 -10.50 7.07
N VAL A 63 -8.67 -10.32 6.48
CA VAL A 63 -9.23 -8.99 6.21
C VAL A 63 -9.42 -8.21 7.52
N SER A 64 -10.00 -8.85 8.53
CA SER A 64 -10.28 -8.22 9.83
C SER A 64 -8.98 -7.87 10.58
N THR A 65 -8.01 -8.78 10.63
CA THR A 65 -6.75 -8.56 11.34
C THR A 65 -5.90 -7.51 10.64
N THR A 66 -5.78 -7.57 9.32
CA THR A 66 -5.03 -6.56 8.56
C THR A 66 -5.67 -5.17 8.67
N GLY A 67 -7.00 -5.07 8.66
CA GLY A 67 -7.72 -3.83 8.91
C GLY A 67 -7.47 -3.29 10.32
N ALA A 68 -7.64 -4.13 11.35
CA ALA A 68 -7.44 -3.74 12.75
C ALA A 68 -6.00 -3.27 13.02
N LEU A 69 -5.00 -3.99 12.53
CA LEU A 69 -3.59 -3.62 12.69
C LEU A 69 -3.25 -2.29 12.01
N ARG A 70 -3.86 -1.99 10.85
CA ARG A 70 -3.66 -0.71 10.16
C ARG A 70 -4.34 0.48 10.85
N ALA A 71 -5.38 0.23 11.66
CA ALA A 71 -6.03 1.27 12.43
C ALA A 71 -5.20 1.71 13.65
N LEU A 72 -4.15 0.98 14.01
CA LEU A 72 -3.33 1.29 15.18
C LEU A 72 -2.51 2.57 14.95
N PRO A 73 -2.54 3.55 15.88
CA PRO A 73 -1.75 4.76 15.78
C PRO A 73 -0.26 4.45 15.99
N THR A 74 0.55 4.62 14.94
CA THR A 74 1.97 4.26 14.95
C THR A 74 2.77 4.93 16.06
N LEU A 75 2.63 6.25 16.23
CA LEU A 75 3.29 6.98 17.32
C LEU A 75 2.83 6.49 18.70
N GLY A 76 1.54 6.18 18.85
CA GLY A 76 0.98 5.63 20.08
C GLY A 76 1.62 4.28 20.44
N LEU A 77 1.78 3.39 19.45
CA LEU A 77 2.47 2.12 19.65
C LEU A 77 3.94 2.31 20.06
N LEU A 78 4.67 3.21 19.39
CA LEU A 78 6.06 3.50 19.73
C LEU A 78 6.21 3.97 21.18
N VAL A 79 5.36 4.90 21.62
CA VAL A 79 5.37 5.39 23.00
C VAL A 79 4.98 4.27 23.98
N LEU A 80 3.91 3.52 23.68
CA LEU A 80 3.43 2.42 24.53
C LEU A 80 4.52 1.39 24.79
N PHE A 81 5.16 0.88 23.73
CA PHE A 81 6.18 -0.15 23.87
C PHE A 81 7.47 0.40 24.47
N ALA A 82 7.81 1.67 24.25
CA ALA A 82 8.94 2.29 24.92
C ALA A 82 8.74 2.44 26.43
N LEU A 83 7.51 2.75 26.87
CA LEU A 83 7.17 2.80 28.29
C LEU A 83 7.13 1.40 28.92
N TRP A 84 6.69 0.39 28.15
CA TRP A 84 6.52 -0.97 28.68
C TRP A 84 7.82 -1.79 28.70
N LEU A 85 8.61 -1.75 27.62
CA LEU A 85 9.83 -2.55 27.44
C LEU A 85 11.12 -1.72 27.66
N GLY A 86 10.99 -0.42 27.92
CA GLY A 86 12.10 0.53 28.00
C GLY A 86 12.47 1.13 26.64
N VAL A 87 13.36 2.13 26.67
CA VAL A 87 13.84 2.81 25.45
C VAL A 87 14.95 1.99 24.81
N GLY A 88 14.78 1.64 23.54
CA GLY A 88 15.79 0.94 22.76
C GLY A 88 15.32 0.52 21.38
N ILE A 89 16.18 -0.19 20.65
CA ILE A 89 15.90 -0.66 19.30
C ILE A 89 14.84 -1.77 19.27
N GLY A 90 14.78 -2.62 20.30
CA GLY A 90 13.84 -3.75 20.41
C GLY A 90 12.36 -3.33 20.33
N PRO A 91 11.88 -2.42 21.18
CA PRO A 91 10.50 -1.90 21.12
C PRO A 91 10.15 -1.31 19.75
N VAL A 92 11.09 -0.62 19.10
CA VAL A 92 10.85 -0.07 17.76
C VAL A 92 10.72 -1.16 16.72
N ILE A 93 11.63 -2.14 16.71
CA ILE A 93 11.54 -3.29 15.80
C ILE A 93 10.19 -3.99 16.00
N LEU A 94 9.74 -4.19 17.24
CA LEU A 94 8.44 -4.80 17.52
C LEU A 94 7.28 -4.03 16.88
N VAL A 95 7.27 -2.70 16.98
CA VAL A 95 6.24 -1.87 16.34
C VAL A 95 6.32 -1.98 14.81
N LEU A 96 7.52 -1.91 14.24
CA LEU A 96 7.71 -2.03 12.79
C LEU A 96 7.28 -3.41 12.28
N VAL A 97 7.53 -4.48 13.05
CA VAL A 97 7.05 -5.84 12.75
C VAL A 97 5.53 -5.86 12.71
N ILE A 98 4.86 -5.35 13.75
CA ILE A 98 3.39 -5.29 13.82
C ILE A 98 2.82 -4.57 12.60
N LEU A 99 3.44 -3.47 12.20
CA LEU A 99 3.00 -2.65 11.06
C LEU A 99 3.34 -3.26 9.70
N ALA A 100 4.38 -4.10 9.62
CA ALA A 100 4.75 -4.81 8.39
C ALA A 100 3.87 -6.04 8.11
N ILE A 101 3.28 -6.65 9.15
CA ILE A 101 2.43 -7.84 9.03
C ILE A 101 1.26 -7.61 8.04
N PRO A 102 0.48 -6.52 8.08
CA PRO A 102 -0.68 -6.34 7.20
C PRO A 102 -0.38 -6.44 5.69
N PRO A 103 0.57 -5.68 5.11
CA PRO A 103 0.89 -5.82 3.70
C PRO A 103 1.50 -7.18 3.34
N LEU A 104 2.31 -7.78 4.22
CA LEU A 104 2.91 -9.10 3.98
C LEU A 104 1.86 -10.22 3.98
N LEU A 105 1.00 -10.22 5.00
CA LEU A 105 -0.07 -11.20 5.16
C LEU A 105 -1.05 -11.12 3.99
N ALA A 106 -1.47 -9.90 3.63
CA ALA A 106 -2.37 -9.67 2.51
C ALA A 106 -1.74 -10.11 1.18
N GLY A 107 -0.46 -9.81 0.93
CA GLY A 107 0.21 -10.21 -0.30
C GLY A 107 0.43 -11.72 -0.40
N ALA A 108 0.80 -12.38 0.69
CA ALA A 108 0.96 -13.84 0.73
C ALA A 108 -0.38 -14.55 0.50
N TYR A 109 -1.43 -14.13 1.22
CA TYR A 109 -2.79 -14.65 1.06
C TYR A 109 -3.31 -14.45 -0.37
N ALA A 110 -3.27 -13.21 -0.88
CA ALA A 110 -3.76 -12.89 -2.21
C ALA A 110 -2.96 -13.57 -3.32
N GLY A 111 -1.65 -13.81 -3.10
CA GLY A 111 -0.82 -14.53 -4.05
C GLY A 111 -1.30 -15.96 -4.25
N VAL A 112 -1.58 -16.70 -3.17
CA VAL A 112 -2.08 -18.07 -3.25
C VAL A 112 -3.53 -18.10 -3.77
N GLU A 113 -4.41 -17.24 -3.23
CA GLU A 113 -5.83 -17.19 -3.64
C GLU A 113 -6.01 -16.79 -5.12
N SER A 114 -5.05 -16.08 -5.71
CA SER A 114 -5.13 -15.68 -7.13
C SER A 114 -4.99 -16.83 -8.13
N VAL A 115 -4.55 -18.00 -7.66
CA VAL A 115 -4.29 -19.17 -8.51
C VAL A 115 -5.61 -19.84 -8.85
N ASP A 116 -5.79 -20.11 -10.15
CA ASP A 116 -7.03 -20.71 -10.66
C ASP A 116 -7.29 -22.09 -10.04
N ARG A 117 -8.52 -22.31 -9.56
CA ARG A 117 -8.92 -23.57 -8.92
C ARG A 117 -8.81 -24.77 -9.86
N GLY A 118 -9.07 -24.57 -11.15
CA GLY A 118 -8.89 -25.62 -12.16
C GLY A 118 -7.43 -26.06 -12.29
N THR A 119 -6.48 -25.12 -12.14
CA THR A 119 -5.04 -25.45 -12.09
C THR A 119 -4.68 -26.28 -10.86
N ILE A 120 -5.27 -25.97 -9.71
CA ILE A 120 -5.10 -26.72 -8.46
C ILE A 120 -5.70 -28.13 -8.57
N ASP A 121 -6.93 -28.25 -9.10
CA ASP A 121 -7.60 -29.53 -9.29
C ASP A 121 -6.86 -30.42 -10.30
N ALA A 122 -6.30 -29.83 -11.37
CA ALA A 122 -5.44 -30.54 -12.31
C ALA A 122 -4.16 -31.06 -11.63
N ALA A 123 -3.49 -30.24 -10.81
CA ALA A 123 -2.32 -30.67 -10.06
C ALA A 123 -2.65 -31.84 -9.10
N ARG A 124 -3.82 -31.78 -8.45
CA ARG A 124 -4.31 -32.87 -7.59
C ARG A 124 -4.64 -34.14 -8.39
N ALA A 125 -5.24 -34.02 -9.57
CA ALA A 125 -5.51 -35.14 -10.47
C ALA A 125 -4.22 -35.81 -10.98
N MET A 126 -3.12 -35.07 -11.06
CA MET A 126 -1.78 -35.59 -11.38
C MET A 126 -1.08 -36.26 -10.19
N GLY A 127 -1.76 -36.40 -9.04
CA GLY A 127 -1.24 -37.09 -7.85
C GLY A 127 -0.35 -36.24 -6.96
N MET A 128 -0.34 -34.91 -7.12
CA MET A 128 0.43 -34.02 -6.24
C MET A 128 -0.20 -33.97 -4.84
N THR A 129 0.64 -33.97 -3.81
CA THR A 129 0.20 -33.70 -2.43
C THR A 129 -0.06 -32.21 -2.21
N GLU A 130 -0.87 -31.85 -1.21
CA GLU A 130 -1.17 -30.44 -0.88
C GLU A 130 0.10 -29.59 -0.68
N TRP A 131 1.14 -30.15 -0.06
CA TRP A 131 2.43 -29.46 0.10
C TRP A 131 3.16 -29.25 -1.23
N GLN A 132 3.07 -30.22 -2.15
CA GLN A 132 3.61 -30.07 -3.50
C GLN A 132 2.83 -29.04 -4.30
N ILE A 133 1.50 -29.00 -4.16
CA ILE A 133 0.64 -27.99 -4.78
C ILE A 133 1.04 -26.60 -4.29
N LEU A 134 1.10 -26.39 -2.97
CA LEU A 134 1.49 -25.10 -2.39
C LEU A 134 2.87 -24.64 -2.89
N THR A 135 3.89 -25.50 -2.78
CA THR A 135 5.28 -25.12 -3.07
C THR A 135 5.64 -25.07 -4.55
N ARG A 136 5.01 -25.90 -5.39
CA ARG A 136 5.36 -26.03 -6.82
C ARG A 136 4.35 -25.41 -7.77
N VAL A 137 3.13 -25.13 -7.32
CA VAL A 137 2.06 -24.56 -8.15
C VAL A 137 1.65 -23.20 -7.61
N GLU A 138 1.17 -23.14 -6.38
CA GLU A 138 0.56 -21.91 -5.84
C GLU A 138 1.58 -20.79 -5.63
N ILE A 139 2.69 -21.07 -4.91
CA ILE A 139 3.72 -20.06 -4.63
C ILE A 139 4.35 -19.53 -5.93
N PRO A 140 4.79 -20.37 -6.90
CA PRO A 140 5.37 -19.86 -8.14
C PRO A 140 4.41 -19.04 -9.00
N LEU A 141 3.13 -19.43 -9.08
CA LEU A 141 2.12 -18.70 -9.85
C LEU A 141 1.69 -17.40 -9.16
N GLY A 142 1.61 -17.40 -7.83
CA GLY A 142 1.27 -16.24 -7.01
C GLY A 142 2.45 -15.30 -6.72
N LEU A 143 3.68 -15.69 -7.04
CA LEU A 143 4.91 -14.99 -6.65
C LEU A 143 4.92 -13.48 -6.98
N PRO A 144 4.43 -13.01 -8.15
CA PRO A 144 4.37 -11.58 -8.45
C PRO A 144 3.54 -10.77 -7.44
N ILE A 145 2.47 -11.36 -6.91
CA ILE A 145 1.58 -10.73 -5.93
C ILE A 145 2.23 -10.78 -4.54
N ILE A 146 2.85 -11.90 -4.17
CA ILE A 146 3.59 -12.04 -2.90
C ILE A 146 4.70 -11.00 -2.83
N VAL A 147 5.47 -10.83 -3.91
CA VAL A 147 6.52 -9.80 -4.03
C VAL A 147 5.92 -8.39 -3.96
N GLY A 148 4.71 -8.18 -4.48
CA GLY A 148 3.98 -6.92 -4.32
C GLY A 148 3.63 -6.60 -2.86
N GLY A 149 3.25 -7.60 -2.07
CA GLY A 149 3.06 -7.49 -0.63
C GLY A 149 4.34 -7.12 0.11
N LEU A 150 5.45 -7.82 -0.22
CA LEU A 150 6.77 -7.53 0.34
C LEU A 150 7.25 -6.11 0.01
N ARG A 151 7.10 -5.67 -1.24
CA ARG A 151 7.39 -4.29 -1.68
C ARG A 151 6.61 -3.28 -0.83
N SER A 152 5.31 -3.48 -0.70
CA SER A 152 4.44 -2.59 0.08
C SER A 152 4.87 -2.53 1.54
N ALA A 153 5.22 -3.67 2.13
CA ALA A 153 5.72 -3.75 3.50
C ALA A 153 7.03 -3.01 3.70
N VAL A 154 8.02 -3.23 2.81
CA VAL A 154 9.32 -2.55 2.90
C VAL A 154 9.15 -1.04 2.79
N LEU A 155 8.41 -0.54 1.80
CA LEU A 155 8.21 0.90 1.64
C LEU A 155 7.49 1.53 2.85
N GLN A 156 6.47 0.85 3.37
CA GLN A 156 5.78 1.29 4.58
C GLN A 156 6.72 1.34 5.78
N VAL A 157 7.55 0.30 5.99
CA VAL A 157 8.50 0.25 7.11
C VAL A 157 9.59 1.31 6.96
N VAL A 158 10.11 1.56 5.76
CA VAL A 158 11.11 2.62 5.52
C VAL A 158 10.55 4.00 5.87
N ALA A 159 9.32 4.29 5.43
CA ALA A 159 8.64 5.53 5.77
C ALA A 159 8.40 5.63 7.29
N THR A 160 7.95 4.55 7.90
CA THR A 160 7.64 4.51 9.32
C THR A 160 8.87 4.59 10.21
N ALA A 161 9.97 3.94 9.84
CA ALA A 161 11.25 3.98 10.55
C ALA A 161 11.82 5.41 10.61
N THR A 162 11.50 6.24 9.61
CA THR A 162 11.84 7.66 9.62
C THR A 162 11.16 8.39 10.78
N ILE A 163 9.88 8.12 11.01
CA ILE A 163 9.10 8.65 12.14
C ILE A 163 9.60 8.02 13.46
N ALA A 164 9.93 6.73 13.44
CA ALA A 164 10.40 6.00 14.63
C ALA A 164 11.75 6.52 15.15
N ALA A 165 12.54 7.22 14.32
CA ALA A 165 13.76 7.91 14.73
C ALA A 165 13.52 9.08 15.71
N TYR A 166 12.26 9.37 16.05
CA TYR A 166 11.89 10.11 17.26
C TYR A 166 12.48 9.46 18.52
N LEU A 167 12.55 8.12 18.56
CA LEU A 167 13.32 7.40 19.56
C LEU A 167 14.81 7.34 19.15
N PRO A 168 15.74 7.26 20.12
CA PRO A 168 17.17 7.28 19.88
C PRO A 168 17.71 5.94 19.35
N ILE A 169 17.24 5.52 18.17
CA ILE A 169 17.56 4.22 17.53
C ILE A 169 18.55 4.31 16.36
N GLY A 170 18.90 5.52 15.93
CA GLY A 170 19.68 5.75 14.71
C GLY A 170 18.80 5.90 13.45
N GLY A 171 19.41 5.80 12.28
CA GLY A 171 18.74 5.91 10.98
C GLY A 171 18.70 7.32 10.39
N LEU A 172 18.25 7.43 9.13
CA LEU A 172 18.16 8.70 8.41
C LEU A 172 17.21 9.71 9.05
N GLY A 173 16.17 9.21 9.75
CA GLY A 173 15.23 10.07 10.47
C GLY A 173 15.86 10.91 11.58
N ARG A 174 17.08 10.59 12.04
CA ARG A 174 17.82 11.40 13.04
C ARG A 174 18.15 12.79 12.50
N TYR A 175 18.42 12.94 11.19
CA TYR A 175 18.61 14.26 10.59
C TYR A 175 17.38 15.15 10.64
N ILE A 176 16.19 14.55 10.77
CA ILE A 176 14.93 15.29 10.94
C ILE A 176 14.78 15.65 12.41
N PHE A 177 14.75 14.66 13.30
CA PHE A 177 14.37 14.89 14.70
C PHE A 177 15.42 15.61 15.54
N ASP A 178 16.71 15.49 15.23
CA ASP A 178 17.76 16.15 16.02
C ASP A 178 17.90 17.64 15.72
N TYR A 179 17.55 18.04 14.50
CA TYR A 179 17.73 19.41 14.03
C TYR A 179 16.44 20.24 14.10
N LEU A 180 15.28 19.59 14.19
CA LEU A 180 13.98 20.26 14.31
C LEU A 180 13.88 21.16 15.57
N PRO A 181 14.26 20.71 16.78
CA PRO A 181 14.24 21.56 17.97
C PRO A 181 15.20 22.75 17.88
N LEU A 182 16.28 22.60 17.10
CA LEU A 182 17.28 23.63 16.87
C LEU A 182 16.86 24.66 15.81
N ARG A 183 15.68 24.48 15.19
CA ARG A 183 15.18 25.30 14.06
C ARG A 183 16.18 25.39 12.90
N ARG A 184 17.03 24.37 12.73
CA ARG A 184 17.95 24.24 11.60
C ARG A 184 17.29 23.35 10.57
N PHE A 185 16.71 23.95 9.53
CA PHE A 185 15.91 23.21 8.56
C PHE A 185 16.73 22.60 7.43
N GLU A 186 17.95 23.09 7.20
CA GLU A 186 18.84 22.60 6.16
C GLU A 186 19.12 21.09 6.30
N PRO A 187 19.50 20.55 7.48
CA PRO A 187 19.68 19.12 7.68
C PRO A 187 18.36 18.34 7.66
N VAL A 188 17.25 18.97 8.07
CA VAL A 188 15.91 18.35 8.06
C VAL A 188 15.48 18.07 6.61
N PHE A 189 15.62 19.06 5.72
CA PHE A 189 15.34 18.90 4.30
C PHE A 189 16.32 17.91 3.65
N ALA A 190 17.60 17.94 4.00
CA ALA A 190 18.57 16.96 3.51
C ALA A 190 18.22 15.53 3.92
N GLY A 191 17.83 15.31 5.18
CA GLY A 191 17.35 14.02 5.68
C GLY A 191 16.11 13.54 4.93
N ALA A 192 15.13 14.43 4.70
CA ALA A 192 13.94 14.10 3.92
C ALA A 192 14.26 13.72 2.46
N ILE A 193 15.21 14.41 1.83
CA ILE A 193 15.70 14.07 0.48
C ILE A 193 16.35 12.68 0.50
N LEU A 194 17.22 12.39 1.47
CA LEU A 194 17.90 11.09 1.58
C LEU A 194 16.92 9.94 1.78
N VAL A 195 15.91 10.10 2.65
CA VAL A 195 14.85 9.10 2.85
C VAL A 195 14.03 8.90 1.56
N THR A 196 13.71 9.99 0.86
CA THR A 196 12.97 9.92 -0.42
C THR A 196 13.79 9.19 -1.48
N LEU A 197 15.08 9.50 -1.61
CA LEU A 197 15.97 8.81 -2.54
C LEU A 197 16.08 7.32 -2.19
N LEU A 198 16.21 6.97 -0.91
CA LEU A 198 16.22 5.58 -0.46
C LEU A 198 14.92 4.86 -0.86
N ALA A 199 13.77 5.48 -0.60
CA ALA A 199 12.47 4.91 -0.97
C ALA A 199 12.34 4.71 -2.49
N LEU A 200 12.78 5.67 -3.30
CA LEU A 200 12.79 5.58 -4.77
C LEU A 200 13.74 4.48 -5.29
N VAL A 201 14.91 4.32 -4.67
CA VAL A 201 15.85 3.25 -5.00
C VAL A 201 15.22 1.90 -4.70
N LEU A 202 14.64 1.72 -3.51
CA LEU A 202 13.97 0.48 -3.13
C LEU A 202 12.76 0.18 -4.02
N GLU A 203 11.99 1.21 -4.36
CA GLU A 203 10.89 1.11 -5.31
C GLU A 203 11.37 0.62 -6.69
N GLY A 204 12.47 1.19 -7.20
CA GLY A 204 13.10 0.75 -8.44
C GLY A 204 13.58 -0.70 -8.39
N VAL A 205 14.20 -1.12 -7.28
CA VAL A 205 14.65 -2.50 -7.06
C VAL A 205 13.46 -3.47 -7.07
N PHE A 206 12.38 -3.17 -6.34
CA PHE A 206 11.21 -4.03 -6.33
C PHE A 206 10.47 -4.03 -7.67
N ALA A 207 10.42 -2.90 -8.39
CA ALA A 207 9.86 -2.85 -9.73
C ALA A 207 10.66 -3.72 -10.71
N ALA A 208 11.99 -3.74 -10.61
CA ALA A 208 12.85 -4.64 -11.39
C ALA A 208 12.63 -6.11 -11.00
N LEU A 209 12.55 -6.41 -9.70
CA LEU A 209 12.28 -7.76 -9.20
C LEU A 209 10.92 -8.28 -9.69
N GLN A 210 9.87 -7.46 -9.66
CA GLN A 210 8.56 -7.83 -10.18
C GLN A 210 8.60 -8.18 -11.67
N ARG A 211 9.38 -7.44 -12.48
CA ARG A 211 9.55 -7.76 -13.92
C ARG A 211 10.19 -9.13 -14.16
N LEU A 212 11.08 -9.57 -13.27
CA LEU A 212 11.68 -10.91 -13.33
C LEU A 212 10.71 -12.00 -12.87
N THR A 213 9.75 -11.63 -12.02
CA THR A 213 8.80 -12.55 -11.40
C THR A 213 7.58 -12.83 -12.28
N VAL A 214 7.20 -11.89 -13.16
CA VAL A 214 6.07 -12.07 -14.09
C VAL A 214 6.46 -12.99 -15.27
N PRO A 215 5.83 -14.15 -15.45
CA PRO A 215 6.09 -15.01 -16.60
C PRO A 215 5.70 -14.32 -17.92
N LYS A 216 6.52 -14.51 -18.96
CA LYS A 216 6.41 -13.82 -20.27
C LYS A 216 5.04 -13.94 -20.97
N GLY A 217 4.18 -14.90 -20.58
CA GLY A 217 2.88 -15.18 -21.21
C GLY A 217 1.77 -14.14 -20.99
N VAL A 218 1.75 -13.42 -19.85
CA VAL A 218 0.70 -12.43 -19.54
C VAL A 218 0.91 -11.10 -20.30
N ARG A 219 2.15 -10.81 -20.70
CA ARG A 219 2.49 -9.59 -21.45
C ARG A 219 1.90 -9.57 -22.86
N ILE A 220 1.58 -10.73 -23.43
CA ILE A 220 1.05 -10.86 -24.80
C ILE A 220 -0.46 -10.52 -24.85
N LEU A 221 -1.23 -10.83 -23.79
CA LEU A 221 -2.69 -10.59 -23.78
C LEU A 221 -3.09 -9.14 -23.51
N GLN A 222 -2.24 -8.35 -22.83
CA GLN A 222 -2.47 -6.91 -22.62
C GLN A 222 -2.00 -6.05 -23.81
N GLY A 223 -1.26 -6.63 -24.76
CA GLY A 223 -0.64 -5.94 -25.88
C GLY A 223 -1.41 -5.96 -27.21
N SER A 224 -2.67 -6.39 -27.26
CA SER A 224 -3.45 -6.34 -28.51
C SER A 224 -4.86 -5.77 -28.34
N PRO A 225 -5.00 -4.42 -28.33
CA PRO A 225 -6.28 -3.75 -28.51
C PRO A 225 -6.91 -3.91 -29.92
N ALA A 226 -6.26 -4.61 -30.86
CA ALA A 226 -6.57 -4.48 -32.29
C ALA A 226 -7.61 -5.47 -32.87
N ALA A 227 -8.21 -6.38 -32.10
CA ALA A 227 -9.02 -7.46 -32.69
C ALA A 227 -10.45 -7.66 -32.11
N ARG A 228 -11.03 -6.68 -31.42
CA ARG A 228 -12.42 -6.79 -30.89
C ARG A 228 -13.41 -5.73 -31.37
N GLY A 229 -13.04 -4.92 -32.36
CA GLY A 229 -13.92 -3.87 -32.92
C GLY A 229 -14.35 -4.16 -34.35
N GLY A 230 -15.24 -5.13 -34.59
CA GLY A 230 -15.79 -5.28 -35.94
C GLY A 230 -16.53 -6.58 -36.23
N SER A 231 -17.68 -6.80 -35.60
CA SER A 231 -18.70 -7.73 -36.18
C SER A 231 -20.10 -7.61 -35.54
N GLY A 232 -20.28 -6.85 -34.46
CA GLY A 232 -21.58 -6.77 -33.76
C GLY A 232 -22.60 -5.77 -34.32
N ARG A 233 -22.20 -4.82 -35.19
CA ARG A 233 -23.08 -3.72 -35.62
C ARG A 233 -23.82 -3.94 -36.94
N ALA A 234 -23.33 -4.83 -37.81
CA ALA A 234 -23.93 -5.01 -39.14
C ALA A 234 -25.27 -5.78 -39.13
N ARG A 235 -25.68 -6.39 -38.01
CA ARG A 235 -26.91 -7.20 -37.95
C ARG A 235 -28.15 -6.44 -37.48
N VAL A 236 -27.99 -5.30 -36.83
CA VAL A 236 -29.12 -4.54 -36.27
C VAL A 236 -29.70 -3.56 -37.29
N GLU A 237 -28.91 -3.12 -38.27
CA GLU A 237 -29.31 -2.07 -39.22
C GLU A 237 -30.10 -2.59 -40.44
N LEU A 238 -30.06 -3.90 -40.72
CA LEU A 238 -30.82 -4.53 -41.81
C LEU A 238 -32.27 -4.87 -41.42
N ALA A 239 -32.64 -4.74 -40.13
CA ALA A 239 -33.98 -5.07 -39.64
C ALA A 239 -34.91 -3.85 -39.49
N SER A 240 -34.45 -2.63 -39.80
CA SER A 240 -35.19 -1.40 -39.51
C SER A 240 -35.23 -0.40 -40.67
N GLY A 241 -35.89 -0.78 -41.76
CA GLY A 241 -36.45 0.16 -42.74
C GLY A 241 -37.65 -0.49 -43.44
N SER A 242 -38.80 0.14 -43.66
CA SER A 242 -39.34 1.49 -43.45
C SER A 242 -40.88 1.39 -43.72
N PRO A 243 -41.67 2.45 -44.02
CA PRO A 243 -42.48 3.25 -43.08
C PRO A 243 -44.00 3.24 -43.38
N ALA A 244 -44.85 3.66 -42.44
CA ALA A 244 -46.18 4.19 -42.75
C ALA A 244 -46.66 5.19 -41.69
N ALA A 245 -46.78 6.45 -42.11
CA ALA A 245 -47.41 7.55 -41.39
C ALA A 245 -48.92 7.54 -41.64
N THR A 246 -49.76 7.86 -40.65
CA THR A 246 -50.83 8.88 -40.73
C THR A 246 -51.67 9.02 -39.45
N ALA A 247 -51.75 10.27 -38.98
CA ALA A 247 -52.93 11.03 -38.54
C ALA A 247 -53.64 10.83 -37.17
N HIS A 248 -53.97 12.01 -36.60
CA HIS A 248 -55.02 12.37 -35.61
C HIS A 248 -54.75 12.12 -34.11
N ALA A 249 -55.06 13.00 -33.14
CA ALA A 249 -55.66 14.35 -33.13
C ALA A 249 -55.45 15.06 -31.77
N GLN A 250 -55.68 16.38 -31.79
CA GLN A 250 -55.71 17.43 -30.76
C GLN A 250 -56.45 17.17 -29.42
N GLY A 251 -56.08 17.95 -28.38
CA GLY A 251 -56.98 18.38 -27.28
C GLY A 251 -56.29 18.49 -25.91
N ALA A 252 -55.68 19.62 -25.55
CA ALA A 252 -56.26 20.72 -24.74
C ALA A 252 -56.60 20.38 -23.27
N SER A 253 -55.87 20.99 -22.31
CA SER A 253 -56.36 21.70 -21.10
C SER A 253 -55.33 21.68 -19.94
N GLY A 254 -55.13 22.86 -19.32
CA GLY A 254 -54.09 23.16 -18.33
C GLY A 254 -54.39 22.72 -16.89
N PRO A 255 -53.53 23.11 -15.92
CA PRO A 255 -53.42 22.47 -14.60
C PRO A 255 -54.21 23.22 -13.50
N PRO A 256 -54.31 22.62 -12.30
CA PRO A 256 -54.35 23.43 -11.09
C PRO A 256 -53.25 23.05 -10.09
N GLN A 257 -52.56 24.09 -9.63
CA GLN A 257 -51.77 24.12 -8.39
C GLN A 257 -52.66 23.80 -7.19
N ARG A 258 -52.11 23.10 -6.17
CA ARG A 258 -52.65 23.15 -4.81
C ARG A 258 -51.54 23.33 -3.78
N ARG A 259 -51.62 24.49 -3.12
CA ARG A 259 -50.98 24.86 -1.85
C ARG A 259 -51.44 23.99 -0.68
N SER A 260 -50.55 23.81 0.29
CA SER A 260 -50.77 24.03 1.73
C SER A 260 -49.42 23.74 2.41
N ASP A 261 -48.59 24.74 2.74
CA ASP A 261 -48.67 25.59 3.93
C ASP A 261 -48.83 24.80 5.24
N SER A 262 -47.76 24.72 6.05
CA SER A 262 -47.70 25.18 7.45
C SER A 262 -46.49 24.55 8.18
N VAL A 263 -45.48 25.36 8.55
CA VAL A 263 -45.29 25.98 9.89
C VAL A 263 -44.59 25.05 10.89
N SER A 264 -43.34 25.37 11.18
CA SER A 264 -42.75 25.54 12.54
C SER A 264 -41.33 26.10 12.28
N ALA A 265 -41.01 27.37 12.56
CA ALA A 265 -40.79 27.97 13.88
C ALA A 265 -39.81 27.10 14.70
N GLU A 266 -38.70 27.54 15.27
CA GLU A 266 -38.08 28.81 15.57
C GLU A 266 -36.64 28.40 16.00
N ASN A 267 -35.64 29.25 15.80
CA ASN A 267 -34.89 29.83 16.92
C ASN A 267 -33.65 30.56 16.38
N SER A 268 -33.77 31.88 16.33
CA SER A 268 -32.68 32.82 16.14
C SER A 268 -32.24 33.29 17.52
N THR A 269 -30.98 33.16 17.91
CA THR A 269 -30.40 34.04 18.93
C THR A 269 -28.89 34.21 18.77
N SER A 270 -28.53 35.29 18.07
CA SER A 270 -27.46 36.27 18.35
C SER A 270 -26.21 35.90 19.18
N LEU A 271 -25.05 36.18 18.57
CA LEU A 271 -23.75 36.71 19.10
C LEU A 271 -23.91 37.82 20.19
N PRO A 272 -22.85 38.41 20.84
CA PRO A 272 -21.38 38.19 20.86
C PRO A 272 -20.70 38.27 22.28
N THR A 273 -19.35 38.28 22.31
CA THR A 273 -18.40 38.90 23.29
C THR A 273 -18.26 38.36 24.73
N GLN A 274 -17.10 37.76 25.02
CA GLN A 274 -16.07 38.33 25.90
C GLN A 274 -14.68 37.86 25.46
#